data_AF-A0A8A4E4R5-F1
#
_entry.id   AF-A0A8A4E4R5-F1
#
_cell.length_a   1.000
_cell.length_b   1.000
_cell.length_c   1.000
_cell.angle_alpha   90.00
_cell.angle_beta   90.00
_cell.angle_gamma   90.00
#
_symmetry.space_group_name_H-M   'P 1'
#
loop_
_entity.id
_entity.type
_entity.pdbx_description
1 polymer ?
#
loop_
_entity_poly.entity_id
_entity_poly.type
_entity_poly.pdbx_seq_one_letter_code
_entity_poly.pdbx_strand_id
1 'polypeptide(L)'
;MSWFPPMKGIMNPGTRRNQYMTWLDTTALSSTPPNLEAVTYLPDAFFAAHDGTTAWAWMQYVYNHINTVHGGYGNNFVNGDYPEVSFTLVGQTIAGLLGIEPDASNGKLTTTSQLPASGMNWLQISHIPIGTGKVTVRHDGTTKSTLTNENAAAGSTYTWHARFPGTYSTITVNGASRTATTEQPEGRDGPTYTYVDVSVAPQSTAIVQVSN
;
A
#
# COMPACT_ATOMS: atom_id res chain seq x y z
N MET A 1 18.16 16.71 -4.50
CA MET A 1 16.95 16.45 -3.68
C MET A 1 16.86 14.96 -3.37
N SER A 2 16.17 14.53 -2.29
CA SER A 2 16.04 13.10 -2.01
C SER A 2 14.64 12.70 -1.50
N TRP A 3 14.03 11.71 -2.14
CA TRP A 3 12.85 10.98 -1.65
C TRP A 3 13.18 10.00 -0.51
N PHE A 4 14.47 9.79 -0.22
CA PHE A 4 14.92 8.78 0.73
C PHE A 4 14.44 9.01 2.16
N PRO A 5 14.51 10.22 2.76
CA PRO A 5 14.04 10.43 4.13
C PRO A 5 12.56 10.06 4.35
N PRO A 6 11.59 10.50 3.53
CA PRO A 6 10.21 10.05 3.70
C PRO A 6 10.02 8.58 3.35
N MET A 7 10.63 8.07 2.27
CA MET A 7 10.51 6.66 1.86
C MET A 7 10.99 5.68 2.93
N LYS A 8 12.02 6.04 3.70
CA LYS A 8 12.57 5.19 4.76
C LYS A 8 11.94 5.44 6.14
N GLY A 9 10.89 6.24 6.22
CA GLY A 9 10.22 6.55 7.50
C GLY A 9 11.11 7.31 8.49
N ILE A 10 12.14 8.02 8.00
CA ILE A 10 13.07 8.79 8.85
C ILE A 10 12.42 10.12 9.28
N MET A 11 11.41 10.58 8.53
CA MET A 11 10.66 11.78 8.85
C MET A 11 9.47 11.45 9.76
N ASN A 12 9.53 11.94 11.00
CA ASN A 12 8.40 11.87 11.93
C ASN A 12 7.14 12.49 11.31
N PRO A 13 5.95 11.92 11.60
CA PRO A 13 4.70 12.52 11.15
C PRO A 13 4.51 13.93 11.71
N GLY A 14 3.73 14.74 11.00
CA GLY A 14 3.41 16.12 11.37
C GLY A 14 3.82 17.15 10.31
N THR A 15 3.74 18.43 10.68
CA THR A 15 3.85 19.58 9.76
C THR A 15 5.10 19.54 8.87
N ARG A 16 6.26 19.18 9.43
CA ARG A 16 7.52 19.12 8.67
C ARG A 16 7.48 18.07 7.56
N ARG A 17 6.97 16.86 7.85
CA ARG A 17 6.81 15.82 6.83
C ARG A 17 5.83 16.27 5.76
N ASN A 18 4.69 16.81 6.16
CA ASN A 18 3.65 17.24 5.23
C ASN A 18 4.17 18.32 4.26
N GLN A 19 4.86 19.35 4.78
CA GLN A 19 5.47 20.39 3.95
C GLN A 19 6.55 19.82 3.00
N TYR A 20 7.35 18.87 3.47
CA TYR A 20 8.35 18.20 2.65
C TYR A 20 7.71 17.37 1.53
N MET A 21 6.63 16.65 1.81
CA MET A 21 5.92 15.87 0.79
C MET A 21 5.28 16.78 -0.26
N THR A 22 4.68 17.91 0.13
CA THR A 22 4.18 18.91 -0.84
C THR A 22 5.29 19.49 -1.70
N TRP A 23 6.44 19.82 -1.09
CA TRP A 23 7.59 20.29 -1.85
C TRP A 23 8.14 19.21 -2.78
N LEU A 24 8.23 17.96 -2.32
CA LEU A 24 8.70 16.83 -3.12
C LEU A 24 7.80 16.62 -4.34
N ASP A 25 6.48 16.62 -4.16
CA ASP A 25 5.51 16.48 -5.26
C ASP A 25 5.67 17.57 -6.32
N THR A 26 5.79 18.83 -5.88
CA THR A 26 5.85 19.99 -6.78
C THR A 26 7.19 20.17 -7.47
N THR A 27 8.27 19.64 -6.90
CA THR A 27 9.63 19.87 -7.41
C THR A 27 10.29 18.64 -8.01
N ALA A 28 9.71 17.43 -7.82
CA ALA A 28 10.21 16.14 -8.34
C ALA A 28 10.87 16.26 -9.71
N LEU A 29 10.11 16.60 -10.75
CA LEU A 29 10.60 16.61 -12.14
C LEU A 29 11.67 17.67 -12.44
N SER A 30 11.76 18.72 -11.62
CA SER A 30 12.72 19.83 -11.82
C SER A 30 14.02 19.63 -11.03
N SER A 31 14.01 18.77 -10.02
CA SER A 31 15.08 18.70 -9.02
C SER A 31 15.54 17.27 -8.69
N THR A 32 14.96 16.25 -9.31
CA THR A 32 15.53 14.90 -9.43
C THR A 32 16.35 14.76 -10.71
N PRO A 33 17.28 13.80 -10.77
CA PRO A 33 17.94 13.47 -12.02
C PRO A 33 16.90 13.12 -13.12
N PRO A 34 17.19 13.41 -14.40
CA PRO A 34 16.22 13.30 -15.49
C PRO A 34 15.92 11.85 -15.92
N ASN A 35 16.35 10.84 -15.15
CA ASN A 35 16.03 9.43 -15.42
C ASN A 35 14.74 9.02 -14.71
N LEU A 36 13.93 8.19 -15.39
CA LEU A 36 12.67 7.68 -14.83
C LEU A 36 12.88 6.86 -13.55
N GLU A 37 14.05 6.23 -13.40
CA GLU A 37 14.47 5.48 -12.21
C GLU A 37 14.41 6.34 -10.93
N ALA A 38 14.72 7.63 -10.97
CA ALA A 38 14.56 8.48 -9.78
C ALA A 38 13.07 8.62 -9.38
N VAL A 39 12.18 8.55 -10.36
CA VAL A 39 10.74 8.76 -10.23
C VAL A 39 10.03 7.49 -9.75
N THR A 40 10.56 6.30 -10.03
CA THR A 40 10.00 5.00 -9.58
C THR A 40 9.91 4.89 -8.05
N TYR A 41 10.71 5.64 -7.30
CA TYR A 41 10.69 5.67 -5.83
C TYR A 41 9.69 6.67 -5.22
N LEU A 42 9.14 7.59 -6.01
CA LEU A 42 8.18 8.58 -5.49
C LEU A 42 6.91 7.92 -4.94
N PRO A 43 6.27 6.93 -5.61
CA PRO A 43 5.12 6.24 -5.05
C PRO A 43 5.39 5.66 -3.66
N ASP A 44 6.55 5.03 -3.44
CA ASP A 44 6.91 4.46 -2.14
C ASP A 44 7.04 5.55 -1.06
N ALA A 45 7.58 6.71 -1.40
CA ALA A 45 7.65 7.85 -0.49
C ALA A 45 6.26 8.37 -0.08
N PHE A 46 5.30 8.42 -1.01
CA PHE A 46 3.93 8.84 -0.73
C PHE A 46 3.11 7.77 -0.01
N PHE A 47 3.27 6.49 -0.34
CA PHE A 47 2.66 5.40 0.44
C PHE A 47 3.17 5.36 1.88
N ALA A 48 4.47 5.60 2.11
CA ALA A 48 5.03 5.73 3.46
C ALA A 48 4.49 6.95 4.24
N ALA A 49 4.01 7.97 3.52
CA ALA A 49 3.36 9.14 4.09
C ALA A 49 1.83 9.02 4.18
N HIS A 50 1.27 7.85 3.83
CA HIS A 50 -0.18 7.56 3.80
C HIS A 50 -0.98 8.38 2.79
N ASP A 51 -0.33 8.77 1.68
CA ASP A 51 -0.93 9.50 0.57
C ASP A 51 -1.01 8.61 -0.69
N GLY A 52 -1.92 7.64 -0.64
CA GLY A 52 -2.17 6.73 -1.76
C GLY A 52 -2.67 7.43 -3.03
N THR A 53 -3.27 8.61 -2.93
CA THR A 53 -3.74 9.37 -4.09
C THR A 53 -2.57 9.95 -4.88
N THR A 54 -1.64 10.62 -4.20
CA THR A 54 -0.44 11.15 -4.85
C THR A 54 0.49 10.02 -5.29
N ALA A 55 0.62 8.96 -4.49
CA ALA A 55 1.38 7.78 -4.89
C ALA A 55 0.85 7.17 -6.21
N TRP A 56 -0.48 7.03 -6.34
CA TRP A 56 -1.11 6.55 -7.56
C TRP A 56 -0.89 7.47 -8.76
N ALA A 57 -0.91 8.79 -8.56
CA ALA A 57 -0.57 9.75 -9.62
C ALA A 57 0.86 9.53 -10.15
N TRP A 58 1.83 9.30 -9.25
CA TRP A 58 3.21 8.98 -9.63
C TRP A 58 3.37 7.61 -10.29
N MET A 59 2.63 6.59 -9.85
CA MET A 59 2.60 5.28 -10.54
C MET A 59 2.11 5.43 -11.98
N GLN A 60 1.04 6.21 -12.21
CA GLN A 60 0.54 6.49 -13.55
C GLN A 60 1.55 7.28 -14.38
N TYR A 61 2.23 8.26 -13.78
CA TYR A 61 3.31 8.98 -14.45
C TYR A 61 4.39 8.00 -14.94
N VAL A 62 4.89 7.12 -14.07
CA VAL A 62 5.90 6.10 -14.42
C VAL A 62 5.39 5.21 -15.55
N TYR A 63 4.18 4.67 -15.44
CA TYR A 63 3.59 3.80 -16.45
C TYR A 63 3.44 4.48 -17.81
N ASN A 64 3.04 5.76 -17.84
CA ASN A 64 2.85 6.51 -19.09
C ASN A 64 4.18 6.83 -19.81
N HIS A 65 5.33 6.63 -19.16
CA HIS A 65 6.66 6.88 -19.73
C HIS A 65 7.46 5.59 -20.00
N ILE A 66 6.85 4.40 -19.92
CA ILE A 66 7.57 3.13 -20.16
C ILE A 66 8.11 3.02 -21.59
N ASN A 67 7.44 3.64 -22.58
CA ASN A 67 7.84 3.57 -23.99
C ASN A 67 8.80 4.69 -24.41
N THR A 68 9.19 5.58 -23.50
CA THR A 68 10.19 6.61 -23.82
C THR A 68 11.59 6.03 -23.72
N VAL A 69 12.51 6.53 -24.57
CA VAL A 69 13.92 6.12 -24.56
C VAL A 69 14.51 6.33 -23.17
N HIS A 70 15.16 5.29 -22.65
CA HIS A 70 15.83 5.33 -21.38
C HIS A 70 17.23 5.93 -21.54
N GLY A 71 17.52 6.97 -20.76
CA GLY A 71 18.77 7.72 -20.87
C GLY A 71 19.99 6.84 -20.62
N GLY A 72 21.06 7.04 -21.39
CA GLY A 72 22.34 6.35 -21.18
C GLY A 72 22.52 5.01 -21.93
N TYR A 73 21.50 4.48 -22.59
CA TYR A 73 21.55 3.15 -23.25
C TYR A 73 21.23 3.17 -24.76
N GLY A 74 21.22 4.36 -25.38
CA GLY A 74 20.93 4.53 -26.81
C GLY A 74 19.44 4.43 -27.16
N ASN A 75 19.09 4.68 -28.42
CA ASN A 75 17.70 4.91 -28.84
C ASN A 75 16.80 3.66 -28.90
N ASN A 76 17.37 2.46 -28.71
CA ASN A 76 16.63 1.18 -28.80
C ASN A 76 16.27 0.59 -27.43
N PHE A 77 16.65 1.26 -26.33
CA PHE A 77 16.37 0.83 -24.96
C PHE A 77 15.36 1.78 -24.35
N VAL A 78 14.16 1.31 -24.03
CA VAL A 78 13.09 2.13 -23.43
C VAL A 78 13.00 1.91 -21.92
N ASN A 79 12.34 2.81 -21.21
CA ASN A 79 12.22 2.73 -19.75
C ASN A 79 11.59 1.40 -19.28
N GLY A 80 10.66 0.84 -20.05
CA GLY A 80 10.02 -0.44 -19.76
C GLY A 80 10.96 -1.65 -19.86
N ASP A 81 12.07 -1.53 -20.58
CA ASP A 81 13.11 -2.57 -20.63
C ASP A 81 13.97 -2.58 -19.36
N TYR A 82 13.95 -1.48 -18.59
CA TYR A 82 14.68 -1.39 -17.34
C TYR A 82 13.88 -2.10 -16.22
N PRO A 83 14.42 -3.18 -15.64
CA PRO A 83 13.63 -4.08 -14.79
C PRO A 83 13.01 -3.37 -13.58
N GLU A 84 13.72 -2.39 -13.01
CA GLU A 84 13.26 -1.62 -11.86
C GLU A 84 11.85 -1.04 -12.05
N VAL A 85 11.52 -0.54 -13.25
CA VAL A 85 10.21 0.04 -13.54
C VAL A 85 9.09 -0.98 -13.33
N SER A 86 9.26 -2.20 -13.85
CA SER A 86 8.26 -3.26 -13.70
C SER A 86 8.17 -3.77 -12.25
N PHE A 87 9.31 -3.97 -11.58
CA PHE A 87 9.35 -4.50 -10.21
C PHE A 87 8.78 -3.51 -9.19
N THR A 88 9.09 -2.22 -9.35
CA THR A 88 8.54 -1.17 -8.48
C THR A 88 7.03 -1.06 -8.63
N LEU A 89 6.49 -1.02 -9.86
CA LEU A 89 5.04 -0.97 -10.08
C LEU A 89 4.31 -2.19 -9.48
N VAL A 90 4.84 -3.40 -9.63
CA VAL A 90 4.26 -4.60 -9.00
C VAL A 90 4.32 -4.51 -7.48
N GLY A 91 5.48 -4.14 -6.91
CA GLY A 91 5.65 -3.96 -5.47
C GLY A 91 4.70 -2.92 -4.90
N GLN A 92 4.56 -1.77 -5.56
CA GLN A 92 3.68 -0.67 -5.18
C GLN A 92 2.21 -1.03 -5.28
N THR A 93 1.83 -1.92 -6.20
CA THR A 93 0.46 -2.41 -6.29
C THR A 93 0.10 -3.29 -5.08
N ILE A 94 1.04 -4.11 -4.60
CA ILE A 94 0.82 -5.05 -3.48
C ILE A 94 1.09 -4.39 -2.11
N ALA A 95 2.27 -3.85 -1.89
CA ALA A 95 2.68 -3.25 -0.62
C ALA A 95 2.14 -1.82 -0.44
N GLY A 96 1.94 -1.08 -1.53
CA GLY A 96 1.41 0.29 -1.51
C GLY A 96 -0.12 0.31 -1.53
N LEU A 97 -0.73 0.08 -2.70
CA LEU A 97 -2.19 0.20 -2.91
C LEU A 97 -3.01 -0.75 -2.00
N LEU A 98 -2.62 -2.03 -1.91
CA LEU A 98 -3.27 -2.96 -0.97
C LEU A 98 -2.79 -2.77 0.49
N GLY A 99 -1.68 -2.08 0.71
CA GLY A 99 -1.08 -1.83 2.03
C GLY A 99 -0.86 -3.09 2.85
N ILE A 100 -0.31 -4.13 2.22
CA ILE A 100 -0.06 -5.41 2.87
C ILE A 100 1.28 -5.35 3.61
N GLU A 101 1.24 -5.58 4.92
CA GLU A 101 2.42 -5.70 5.78
C GLU A 101 2.46 -7.12 6.37
N PRO A 102 3.31 -8.03 5.86
CA PRO A 102 3.39 -9.40 6.34
C PRO A 102 4.19 -9.51 7.66
N ASP A 103 3.70 -10.33 8.57
CA ASP A 103 4.44 -10.87 9.72
C ASP A 103 4.40 -12.40 9.64
N ALA A 104 5.15 -12.92 8.66
CA ALA A 104 5.13 -14.33 8.28
C ALA A 104 5.56 -15.25 9.43
N SER A 105 6.51 -14.80 10.28
CA SER A 105 6.99 -15.57 11.44
C SER A 105 5.90 -15.87 12.46
N ASN A 106 4.92 -14.98 12.59
CA ASN A 106 3.82 -15.12 13.53
C ASN A 106 2.51 -15.55 12.86
N GLY A 107 2.54 -15.89 11.56
CA GLY A 107 1.33 -16.19 10.80
C GLY A 107 0.35 -15.01 10.82
N LYS A 108 0.86 -13.79 10.78
CA LYS A 108 0.06 -12.55 10.84
C LYS A 108 0.27 -11.73 9.57
N LEU A 109 -0.74 -10.95 9.21
CA LEU A 109 -0.60 -9.87 8.23
C LEU A 109 -1.51 -8.70 8.59
N THR A 110 -1.05 -7.51 8.27
CA THR A 110 -1.86 -6.28 8.29
C THR A 110 -2.24 -5.92 6.87
N THR A 111 -3.45 -5.39 6.68
CA THR A 111 -3.85 -4.74 5.43
C THR A 111 -4.37 -3.35 5.71
N THR A 112 -3.97 -2.36 4.93
CA THR A 112 -4.56 -1.01 4.93
C THR A 112 -4.79 -0.57 3.51
N SER A 113 -6.03 -0.40 3.10
CA SER A 113 -6.30 0.14 1.76
C SER A 113 -5.71 1.55 1.62
N GLN A 114 -4.83 1.73 0.64
CA GLN A 114 -4.35 3.04 0.19
C GLN A 114 -4.84 3.34 -1.23
N LEU A 115 -6.01 2.82 -1.61
CA LEU A 115 -6.59 3.12 -2.92
C LEU A 115 -6.81 4.64 -3.05
N PRO A 116 -6.56 5.21 -4.25
CA PRO A 116 -6.74 6.64 -4.48
C PRO A 116 -8.21 7.05 -4.27
N ALA A 117 -8.43 8.31 -3.88
CA ALA A 117 -9.77 8.83 -3.63
C ALA A 117 -10.70 8.79 -4.88
N SER A 118 -10.12 8.68 -6.08
CA SER A 118 -10.86 8.54 -7.34
C SER A 118 -10.08 7.67 -8.34
N GLY A 119 -10.78 7.18 -9.36
CA GLY A 119 -10.18 6.40 -10.45
C GLY A 119 -9.97 4.92 -10.14
N MET A 120 -10.10 4.49 -8.89
CA MET A 120 -10.00 3.08 -8.50
C MET A 120 -11.00 2.73 -7.40
N ASN A 121 -12.13 2.15 -7.78
CA ASN A 121 -13.19 1.79 -6.82
C ASN A 121 -12.87 0.50 -6.04
N TRP A 122 -12.10 -0.41 -6.64
CA TRP A 122 -11.70 -1.66 -6.01
C TRP A 122 -10.37 -2.14 -6.62
N LEU A 123 -9.65 -2.96 -5.86
CA LEU A 123 -8.45 -3.68 -6.30
C LEU A 123 -8.44 -5.06 -5.66
N GLN A 124 -8.12 -6.10 -6.43
CA GLN A 124 -7.92 -7.45 -5.93
C GLN A 124 -6.67 -8.06 -6.52
N ILE A 125 -5.87 -8.72 -5.69
CA ILE A 125 -4.73 -9.52 -6.11
C ILE A 125 -4.80 -10.86 -5.39
N SER A 126 -4.59 -11.94 -6.15
CA SER A 126 -4.58 -13.31 -5.66
C SER A 126 -3.16 -13.87 -5.61
N HIS A 127 -2.98 -14.96 -4.85
CA HIS A 127 -1.71 -15.68 -4.74
C HIS A 127 -0.55 -14.84 -4.19
N ILE A 128 -0.85 -13.85 -3.34
CA ILE A 128 0.18 -13.03 -2.68
C ILE A 128 0.92 -13.92 -1.67
N PRO A 129 2.23 -14.12 -1.82
CA PRO A 129 2.98 -14.98 -0.91
C PRO A 129 3.14 -14.32 0.46
N ILE A 130 2.82 -15.07 1.52
CA ILE A 130 3.05 -14.68 2.92
C ILE A 130 3.75 -15.86 3.61
N GLY A 131 5.06 -15.74 3.85
CA GLY A 131 5.87 -16.87 4.30
C GLY A 131 5.82 -18.03 3.31
N THR A 132 5.43 -19.22 3.76
CA THR A 132 5.27 -20.42 2.91
C THR A 132 3.87 -20.54 2.30
N GLY A 133 2.93 -19.68 2.71
CA GLY A 133 1.55 -19.70 2.28
C GLY A 133 1.18 -18.59 1.32
N LYS A 134 -0.11 -18.49 1.00
CA LYS A 134 -0.64 -17.48 0.06
C LYS A 134 -1.98 -16.93 0.51
N VAL A 135 -2.27 -15.70 0.11
CA VAL A 135 -3.56 -15.04 0.33
C VAL A 135 -4.06 -14.32 -0.93
N THR A 136 -5.37 -14.18 -1.04
CA THR A 136 -6.01 -13.18 -1.90
C THR A 136 -6.48 -12.03 -1.03
N VAL A 137 -6.19 -10.80 -1.44
CA VAL A 137 -6.68 -9.57 -0.79
C VAL A 137 -7.49 -8.78 -1.81
N ARG A 138 -8.64 -8.27 -1.38
CA ARG A 138 -9.45 -7.29 -2.11
C ARG A 138 -9.80 -6.12 -1.21
N HIS A 139 -9.69 -4.91 -1.76
CA HIS A 139 -10.30 -3.71 -1.18
C HIS A 139 -11.40 -3.19 -2.10
N ASP A 140 -12.51 -2.77 -1.50
CA ASP A 140 -13.55 -1.96 -2.14
C ASP A 140 -13.48 -0.57 -1.47
N GLY A 141 -12.84 0.38 -2.15
CA GLY A 141 -12.44 1.67 -1.58
C GLY A 141 -11.51 1.53 -0.37
N THR A 142 -11.68 2.41 0.61
CA THR A 142 -10.90 2.43 1.86
C THR A 142 -11.68 1.95 3.07
N THR A 143 -12.90 1.41 2.87
CA THR A 143 -13.84 1.08 3.96
C THR A 143 -14.24 -0.38 4.00
N LYS A 144 -13.87 -1.19 3.00
CA LYS A 144 -14.15 -2.62 2.98
C LYS A 144 -12.97 -3.41 2.44
N SER A 145 -12.61 -4.47 3.16
CA SER A 145 -11.53 -5.38 2.82
C SER A 145 -12.00 -6.83 2.91
N THR A 146 -11.48 -7.66 2.02
CA THR A 146 -11.70 -9.10 2.01
C THR A 146 -10.35 -9.81 1.96
N LEU A 147 -10.15 -10.79 2.84
CA LEU A 147 -8.99 -11.65 2.85
C LEU A 147 -9.44 -13.10 2.69
N THR A 148 -8.85 -13.80 1.72
CA THR A 148 -8.98 -15.26 1.58
C THR A 148 -7.63 -15.90 1.87
N ASN A 149 -7.62 -16.84 2.81
CA ASN A 149 -6.47 -17.70 3.06
C ASN A 149 -6.48 -18.85 2.05
N GLU A 150 -5.49 -18.90 1.17
CA GLU A 150 -5.39 -19.89 0.09
C GLU A 150 -4.65 -21.16 0.50
N ASN A 151 -4.19 -21.26 1.75
CA ASN A 151 -3.49 -22.44 2.22
C ASN A 151 -4.44 -23.64 2.30
N ALA A 152 -3.95 -24.83 1.95
CA ALA A 152 -4.74 -26.08 1.98
C ALA A 152 -4.61 -26.84 3.31
N ALA A 153 -3.49 -26.70 4.02
CA ALA A 153 -3.18 -27.50 5.20
C ALA A 153 -3.86 -26.96 6.46
N ALA A 154 -4.45 -27.85 7.26
CA ALA A 154 -4.91 -27.51 8.61
C ALA A 154 -3.74 -26.96 9.46
N GLY A 155 -4.02 -25.96 10.32
CA GLY A 155 -2.99 -25.30 11.14
C GLY A 155 -2.27 -24.13 10.47
N SER A 156 -2.58 -23.81 9.20
CA SER A 156 -2.03 -22.64 8.48
C SER A 156 -2.95 -21.41 8.51
N THR A 157 -3.61 -21.20 9.65
CA THR A 157 -4.49 -20.05 9.92
C THR A 157 -3.67 -18.77 9.96
N TYR A 158 -4.17 -17.71 9.32
CA TYR A 158 -3.61 -16.36 9.50
C TYR A 158 -4.38 -15.58 10.56
N THR A 159 -3.65 -14.80 11.36
CA THR A 159 -4.23 -13.67 12.09
C THR A 159 -4.17 -12.45 11.19
N TRP A 160 -5.32 -11.97 10.75
CA TRP A 160 -5.43 -10.79 9.91
C TRP A 160 -5.79 -9.56 10.74
N HIS A 161 -4.89 -8.60 10.75
CA HIS A 161 -5.12 -7.27 11.30
C HIS A 161 -5.71 -6.38 10.20
N ALA A 162 -7.04 -6.33 10.14
CA ALA A 162 -7.77 -5.56 9.15
C ALA A 162 -7.82 -4.08 9.59
N ARG A 163 -7.04 -3.21 8.96
CA ARG A 163 -6.85 -1.80 9.33
C ARG A 163 -7.49 -0.86 8.31
N PHE A 164 -8.18 0.16 8.79
CA PHE A 164 -8.92 1.14 7.99
C PHE A 164 -8.52 2.57 8.40
N PRO A 165 -8.19 3.47 7.46
CA PRO A 165 -7.85 4.86 7.80
C PRO A 165 -9.01 5.60 8.46
N GLY A 166 -8.72 6.30 9.56
CA GLY A 166 -9.68 7.12 10.29
C GLY A 166 -10.19 6.47 11.58
N THR A 167 -11.28 7.01 12.10
CA THR A 167 -11.91 6.56 13.35
C THR A 167 -13.37 6.25 13.09
N TYR A 168 -13.76 5.01 13.39
CA TYR A 168 -15.12 4.52 13.31
C TYR A 168 -15.52 3.92 14.65
N SER A 169 -16.78 4.09 15.05
CA SER A 169 -17.29 3.50 16.30
C SER A 169 -17.58 2.01 16.19
N THR A 170 -17.85 1.53 14.98
CA THR A 170 -18.25 0.16 14.69
C THR A 170 -17.47 -0.42 13.53
N ILE A 171 -17.24 -1.72 13.60
CA ILE A 171 -16.62 -2.51 12.54
C ILE A 171 -17.42 -3.80 12.41
N THR A 172 -17.72 -4.22 11.17
CA THR A 172 -18.44 -5.48 10.95
C THR A 172 -17.49 -6.52 10.38
N VAL A 173 -17.55 -7.73 10.93
CA VAL A 173 -16.76 -8.89 10.50
C VAL A 173 -17.73 -9.96 10.04
N ASN A 174 -17.67 -10.34 8.78
CA ASN A 174 -18.60 -11.29 8.14
C ASN A 174 -20.08 -10.93 8.39
N GLY A 175 -20.39 -9.63 8.32
CA GLY A 175 -21.73 -9.08 8.56
C GLY A 175 -22.14 -8.90 10.02
N ALA A 176 -21.36 -9.41 10.99
CA ALA A 176 -21.63 -9.23 12.41
C ALA A 176 -20.92 -7.98 12.94
N SER A 177 -21.68 -7.05 13.53
CA SER A 177 -21.16 -5.80 14.10
C SER A 177 -20.39 -6.02 15.40
N ARG A 178 -19.33 -5.24 15.59
CA ARG A 178 -18.43 -5.23 16.76
C ARG A 178 -18.06 -3.79 17.10
N THR A 179 -17.72 -3.55 18.36
CA THR A 179 -17.05 -2.31 18.76
C THR A 179 -15.69 -2.23 18.07
N ALA A 180 -15.39 -1.08 17.48
CA ALA A 180 -14.11 -0.82 16.84
C ALA A 180 -13.00 -0.50 17.87
N THR A 181 -11.78 -0.92 17.55
CA THR A 181 -10.56 -0.48 18.24
C THR A 181 -9.80 0.48 17.35
N THR A 182 -9.09 1.44 17.95
CA THR A 182 -8.23 2.38 17.22
C THR A 182 -6.78 2.25 17.61
N GLU A 183 -5.88 2.57 16.67
CA GLU A 183 -4.43 2.65 16.90
C GLU A 183 -3.80 3.84 16.16
N GLN A 184 -2.62 4.26 16.64
CA GLN A 184 -1.77 5.27 16.00
C GLN A 184 -0.32 4.75 15.97
N PRO A 185 0.04 3.91 14.98
CA PRO A 185 1.32 3.21 14.96
C PRO A 185 2.53 4.16 14.83
N GLU A 186 2.34 5.36 14.25
CA GLU A 186 3.37 6.40 14.16
C GLU A 186 3.32 7.43 15.30
N GLY A 187 2.57 7.14 16.37
CA GLY A 187 2.37 8.04 17.50
C GLY A 187 1.33 9.14 17.25
N ARG A 188 1.20 10.06 18.20
CA ARG A 188 0.09 11.02 18.29
C ARG A 188 -0.09 11.93 17.06
N ASP A 189 1.00 12.23 16.38
CA ASP A 189 1.04 13.15 15.23
C ASP A 189 0.83 12.39 13.90
N GLY A 190 0.79 11.05 13.96
CA GLY A 190 0.55 10.14 12.84
C GLY A 190 -0.94 9.82 12.60
N PRO A 191 -1.22 9.10 11.51
CA PRO A 191 -2.58 8.71 11.16
C PRO A 191 -3.19 7.82 12.26
N THR A 192 -4.49 8.01 12.48
CA THR A 192 -5.31 7.09 13.28
C THR A 192 -5.94 6.08 12.36
N TYR A 193 -5.99 4.83 12.81
CA TYR A 193 -6.70 3.76 12.15
C TYR A 193 -7.70 3.10 13.07
N THR A 194 -8.80 2.62 12.49
CA THR A 194 -9.67 1.62 13.11
C THR A 194 -9.24 0.24 12.64
N TYR A 195 -9.23 -0.74 13.54
CA TYR A 195 -8.85 -2.10 13.20
C TYR A 195 -9.65 -3.18 13.93
N VAL A 196 -9.53 -4.40 13.43
CA VAL A 196 -9.92 -5.63 14.12
C VAL A 196 -9.00 -6.79 13.72
N ASP A 197 -8.65 -7.64 14.68
CA ASP A 197 -7.95 -8.90 14.38
C ASP A 197 -8.97 -10.02 14.06
N VAL A 198 -8.76 -10.71 12.95
CA VAL A 198 -9.62 -11.79 12.46
C VAL A 198 -8.79 -13.03 12.21
N SER A 199 -9.20 -14.15 12.79
CA SER A 199 -8.60 -15.45 12.47
C SER A 199 -9.18 -15.96 11.16
N VAL A 200 -8.34 -16.16 10.14
CA VAL A 200 -8.75 -16.62 8.80
C VAL A 200 -8.19 -18.02 8.58
N ALA A 201 -9.05 -19.01 8.79
CA ALA A 201 -8.71 -20.43 8.64
C ALA A 201 -8.31 -20.74 7.18
N PRO A 202 -7.56 -21.84 6.95
CA PRO A 202 -7.21 -22.32 5.61
C PRO A 202 -8.46 -22.46 4.73
N GLN A 203 -8.34 -22.14 3.44
CA GLN A 203 -9.45 -22.16 2.45
C GLN A 203 -10.67 -21.32 2.84
N SER A 204 -10.53 -20.36 3.77
CA SER A 204 -11.63 -19.53 4.24
C SER A 204 -11.44 -18.07 3.85
N THR A 205 -12.56 -17.36 3.76
CA THR A 205 -12.62 -15.93 3.46
C THR A 205 -13.22 -15.18 4.64
N ALA A 206 -12.62 -14.05 4.99
CA ALA A 206 -13.18 -13.08 5.90
C ALA A 206 -13.40 -11.74 5.20
N ILE A 207 -14.50 -11.07 5.53
CA ILE A 207 -14.86 -9.73 5.05
C ILE A 207 -14.94 -8.82 6.27
N VAL A 208 -14.25 -7.69 6.19
CA VAL A 208 -14.30 -6.64 7.22
C VAL A 208 -14.66 -5.32 6.56
N GLN A 209 -15.56 -4.59 7.19
CA GLN A 209 -15.96 -3.26 6.70
C GLN A 209 -16.27 -2.32 7.87
N VAL A 210 -15.95 -1.06 7.66
CA VAL A 210 -16.34 0.06 8.52
C VAL A 210 -17.43 0.87 7.83
N SER A 211 -18.30 1.46 8.63
CA SER A 211 -19.38 2.34 8.16
C SER A 211 -19.37 3.61 8.99
N ASN A 212 -19.58 4.75 8.33
CA ASN A 212 -19.87 6.02 9.00
C ASN A 212 -21.20 5.94 9.77
#